data_AF-A0A1Q7NE73-F1
#
_entry.id   AF-A0A1Q7NE73-F1
#
_cell.length_a   1.000
_cell.length_b   1.000
_cell.length_c   1.000
_cell.angle_alpha   90.00
_cell.angle_beta   90.00
_cell.angle_gamma   90.00
#
_symmetry.space_group_name_H-M   'P 1'
#
loop_
_entity.id
_entity.type
_entity.pdbx_description
1 polymer ?
#
loop_
_entity_poly.entity_id
_entity_poly.type
_entity_poly.pdbx_seq_one_letter_code
_entity_poly.pdbx_strand_id
1 'polypeptide(L)'
;MAVYRSLNHIYAQLIDDEKAQTLASASTTEKTLGVKTGGNIEAAKKIGQTIAERALAAGISSVVFDRGGYLYHGRVKALTDAARAAGLNKNEVVEAEAAEAEEPAPTETAKPGGKQKSPKAKTKKEAAPKEANAGQASPKPKRAEMKDSVEPVEAGG
;
A
#
# COMPACT_ATOMS: atom_id res chain seq x y z
N MET A 1 13.65 5.64 3.39
CA MET A 1 12.42 4.83 3.60
C MET A 1 12.01 4.90 5.07
N ALA A 2 10.89 5.55 5.38
CA ALA A 2 10.37 5.67 6.75
C ALA A 2 9.36 4.54 7.07
N VAL A 3 9.42 4.00 8.29
CA VAL A 3 8.51 2.96 8.79
C VAL A 3 7.73 3.47 10.00
N TYR A 4 6.40 3.54 9.89
CA TYR A 4 5.49 3.95 10.97
C TYR A 4 4.59 2.80 11.42
N ARG A 5 4.50 2.54 12.73
CA ARG A 5 3.72 1.45 13.32
C ARG A 5 2.85 1.91 14.49
N SER A 6 1.53 1.85 14.29
CA SER A 6 0.54 2.00 15.36
C SER A 6 0.27 0.63 16.03
N LEU A 7 -0.71 0.57 16.95
CA LEU A 7 -1.18 -0.70 17.51
C LEU A 7 -1.77 -1.62 16.43
N ASN A 8 -2.61 -1.08 15.56
CA ASN A 8 -3.47 -1.86 14.65
C ASN A 8 -2.97 -1.91 13.20
N HIS A 9 -2.00 -1.06 12.84
CA HIS A 9 -1.52 -0.89 11.47
C HIS A 9 -0.01 -0.69 11.41
N ILE A 10 0.55 -0.96 10.22
CA ILE A 10 1.91 -0.57 9.82
C ILE A 10 1.87 0.06 8.42
N TYR A 11 2.78 1.02 8.23
CA TYR A 11 2.93 1.86 7.04
C TYR A 11 4.42 1.96 6.72
N ALA A 12 4.75 1.94 5.43
CA ALA A 12 6.09 2.14 4.91
C ALA A 12 6.05 3.14 3.74
N GLN A 13 7.06 4.01 3.64
CA GLN A 13 7.15 5.02 2.59
C GLN A 13 8.61 5.16 2.12
N LEU A 14 8.85 5.07 0.81
CA LEU A 14 10.07 5.57 0.17
C LEU A 14 9.87 7.04 -0.15
N ILE A 15 10.80 7.86 0.32
CA ILE A 15 10.84 9.31 0.13
C ILE A 15 12.18 9.61 -0.54
N ASP A 16 12.13 10.47 -1.55
CA ASP A 16 13.26 11.13 -2.17
C ASP A 16 13.51 12.44 -1.40
N ASP A 17 14.61 12.49 -0.66
CA ASP A 17 14.93 13.65 0.21
C ASP A 17 15.45 14.86 -0.60
N GLU A 18 15.91 14.68 -1.85
CA GLU A 18 16.30 15.77 -2.75
C GLU A 18 15.08 16.48 -3.35
N LYS A 19 14.05 15.70 -3.70
CA LYS A 19 12.82 16.17 -4.35
C LYS A 19 11.65 16.36 -3.37
N ALA A 20 11.84 15.97 -2.12
CA ALA A 20 10.81 15.91 -1.07
C ALA A 20 9.54 15.13 -1.49
N GLN A 21 9.69 14.07 -2.30
CA GLN A 21 8.58 13.32 -2.91
C GLN A 21 8.52 11.87 -2.45
N THR A 22 7.31 11.37 -2.19
CA THR A 22 7.08 9.94 -1.88
C THR A 22 7.06 9.14 -3.19
N LEU A 23 8.13 8.39 -3.46
CA LEU A 23 8.27 7.57 -4.67
C LEU A 23 7.42 6.30 -4.64
N ALA A 24 7.29 5.69 -3.46
CA ALA A 24 6.44 4.53 -3.23
C ALA A 24 5.94 4.51 -1.78
N SER A 25 4.75 3.97 -1.56
CA SER A 25 4.23 3.70 -0.22
C SER A 25 3.57 2.32 -0.19
N ALA A 26 3.42 1.75 1.01
CA ALA A 26 2.64 0.55 1.25
C ALA A 26 2.07 0.57 2.68
N SER A 27 0.81 0.17 2.83
CA SER A 27 0.09 0.27 4.10
C SER A 27 -0.90 -0.87 4.30
N THR A 28 -1.05 -1.31 5.54
CA THR A 28 -2.07 -2.32 5.92
C THR A 28 -3.52 -1.85 5.78
N THR A 29 -3.74 -0.59 5.41
CA THR A 29 -5.03 0.01 5.08
C THR A 29 -5.39 -0.10 3.58
N GLU A 30 -4.46 -0.55 2.73
CA GLU A 30 -4.74 -0.79 1.31
C GLU A 30 -5.61 -2.05 1.10
N LYS A 31 -6.79 -1.84 0.53
CA LYS A 31 -7.75 -2.92 0.19
C LYS A 31 -7.14 -3.97 -0.73
N THR A 32 -6.23 -3.56 -1.63
CA THR A 32 -5.51 -4.44 -2.57
C THR A 32 -4.64 -5.49 -1.89
N LEU A 33 -4.18 -5.27 -0.65
CA LEU A 33 -3.26 -6.19 0.03
C LEU A 33 -3.98 -7.26 0.87
N GLY A 34 -5.30 -7.16 1.04
CA GLY A 34 -6.15 -8.16 1.71
C GLY A 34 -5.86 -8.36 3.20
N VAL A 35 -5.17 -7.41 3.86
CA VAL A 35 -4.65 -7.58 5.21
C VAL A 35 -5.78 -7.52 6.26
N LYS A 36 -6.19 -8.69 6.76
CA LYS A 36 -7.24 -8.82 7.80
C LYS A 36 -6.86 -8.18 9.15
N THR A 37 -5.57 -8.03 9.45
CA THR A 37 -5.07 -7.46 10.72
C THR A 37 -3.71 -6.81 10.53
N GLY A 38 -3.66 -5.46 10.50
CA GLY A 38 -2.40 -4.73 10.25
C GLY A 38 -1.42 -4.66 11.44
N GLY A 39 -1.83 -5.15 12.61
CA GLY A 39 -1.07 -5.06 13.87
C GLY A 39 -0.11 -6.22 14.13
N ASN A 40 -0.02 -7.20 13.22
CA ASN A 40 0.75 -8.44 13.42
C ASN A 40 2.06 -8.49 12.57
N ILE A 41 2.84 -9.56 12.75
CA ILE A 41 4.13 -9.76 12.05
C ILE A 41 3.95 -10.16 10.58
N GLU A 42 2.89 -10.89 10.24
CA GLU A 42 2.60 -11.33 8.87
C GLU A 42 2.28 -10.15 7.96
N ALA A 43 1.45 -9.23 8.43
CA ALA A 43 1.16 -7.96 7.77
C ALA A 43 2.45 -7.14 7.57
N ALA A 44 3.32 -7.08 8.58
CA ALA A 44 4.60 -6.40 8.47
C ALA A 44 5.51 -7.01 7.39
N LYS A 45 5.56 -8.35 7.27
CA LYS A 45 6.25 -9.02 6.16
C LYS A 45 5.65 -8.66 4.80
N LYS A 46 4.31 -8.74 4.65
CA LYS A 46 3.63 -8.47 3.37
C LYS A 46 3.83 -7.01 2.92
N ILE A 47 3.76 -6.03 3.83
CA ILE A 47 4.09 -4.63 3.53
C ILE A 47 5.57 -4.47 3.11
N GLY A 48 6.48 -5.23 3.72
CA GLY A 48 7.91 -5.25 3.35
C GLY A 48 8.15 -5.77 1.93
N GLN A 49 7.51 -6.88 1.56
CA GLN A 49 7.57 -7.44 0.19
C GLN A 49 6.97 -6.46 -0.83
N THR A 50 5.71 -6.03 -0.62
CA THR A 50 5.01 -5.11 -1.51
C THR A 50 5.73 -3.79 -1.73
N ILE A 51 6.39 -3.22 -0.70
CA ILE A 51 7.13 -1.96 -0.90
C ILE A 51 8.47 -2.17 -1.61
N ALA A 52 9.12 -3.33 -1.45
CA ALA A 52 10.31 -3.68 -2.22
C ALA A 52 9.97 -3.92 -3.71
N GLU A 53 8.89 -4.64 -4.00
CA GLU A 53 8.35 -4.81 -5.36
C GLU A 53 8.09 -3.44 -6.03
N ARG A 54 7.40 -2.52 -5.32
CA ARG A 54 7.13 -1.15 -5.81
C ARG A 54 8.41 -0.32 -5.97
N ALA A 55 9.39 -0.48 -5.07
CA ALA A 55 10.69 0.20 -5.16
C ALA A 55 11.49 -0.26 -6.39
N LEU A 56 11.60 -1.57 -6.60
CA LEU A 56 12.31 -2.15 -7.75
C LEU A 56 11.61 -1.81 -9.07
N ALA A 57 10.27 -1.81 -9.11
CA ALA A 57 9.50 -1.33 -10.26
C ALA A 57 9.70 0.17 -10.56
N ALA A 58 10.09 0.97 -9.56
CA ALA A 58 10.49 2.36 -9.71
C ALA A 58 12.01 2.54 -9.97
N GLY A 59 12.77 1.45 -10.16
CA GLY A 59 14.22 1.47 -10.40
C GLY A 59 15.09 1.65 -9.15
N ILE A 60 14.50 1.56 -7.95
CA ILE A 60 15.17 1.88 -6.67
C ILE A 60 15.72 0.61 -6.04
N SER A 61 17.04 0.40 -6.15
CA SER A 61 17.75 -0.77 -5.60
C SER A 61 18.26 -0.59 -4.16
N SER A 62 18.39 0.65 -3.68
CA SER A 62 18.98 0.98 -2.37
C SER A 62 18.22 2.11 -1.68
N VAL A 63 17.90 1.94 -0.39
CA VAL A 63 17.25 2.95 0.48
C VAL A 63 17.79 2.88 1.91
N VAL A 64 17.85 4.01 2.61
CA VAL A 64 18.06 4.01 4.06
C VAL A 64 16.77 3.61 4.77
N PHE A 65 16.82 2.62 5.68
CA PHE A 65 15.69 2.25 6.54
C PHE A 65 15.64 3.13 7.79
N ASP A 66 14.75 4.13 7.80
CA ASP A 66 14.40 4.84 9.02
C ASP A 66 13.32 4.08 9.80
N ARG A 67 13.57 3.98 11.12
CA ARG A 67 12.74 3.31 12.11
C ARG A 67 11.94 4.26 12.99
N GLY A 68 12.00 5.58 12.76
CA GLY A 68 11.14 6.57 13.45
C GLY A 68 11.22 6.54 14.97
N GLY A 69 12.39 6.23 15.53
CA GLY A 69 12.59 6.03 16.99
C GLY A 69 12.08 4.69 17.56
N TYR A 70 11.44 3.82 16.77
CA TYR A 70 11.02 2.50 17.23
C TYR A 70 12.21 1.54 17.40
N LEU A 71 12.14 0.69 18.43
CA LEU A 71 13.08 -0.40 18.66
C LEU A 71 13.03 -1.43 17.50
N TYR A 72 14.19 -1.90 17.04
CA TYR A 72 14.30 -2.85 15.93
C TYR A 72 14.01 -4.29 16.39
N HIS A 73 12.73 -4.61 16.55
CA HIS A 73 12.25 -5.96 16.88
C HIS A 73 10.88 -6.25 16.26
N GLY A 74 10.45 -7.51 16.32
CA GLY A 74 9.10 -7.94 15.94
C GLY A 74 8.68 -7.42 14.57
N ARG A 75 7.63 -6.59 14.52
CA ARG A 75 7.10 -5.99 13.28
C ARG A 75 8.11 -5.16 12.49
N VAL A 76 8.93 -4.34 13.16
CA VAL A 76 9.89 -3.46 12.46
C VAL A 76 10.98 -4.30 11.80
N LYS A 77 11.55 -5.27 12.55
CA LYS A 77 12.52 -6.23 12.00
C LYS A 77 11.91 -7.04 10.85
N ALA A 78 10.72 -7.61 11.03
CA ALA A 78 10.09 -8.46 10.01
C ALA A 78 9.76 -7.73 8.70
N LEU A 79 9.46 -6.42 8.75
CA LEU A 79 9.26 -5.61 7.55
C LEU A 79 10.58 -5.37 6.81
N THR A 80 11.64 -4.98 7.52
CA THR A 80 12.98 -4.76 6.93
C THR A 80 13.58 -6.06 6.37
N ASP A 81 13.47 -7.17 7.11
CA ASP A 81 13.95 -8.48 6.67
C ASP A 81 13.21 -8.94 5.39
N ALA A 82 11.89 -8.73 5.31
CA ALA A 82 11.08 -9.09 4.15
C ALA A 82 11.36 -8.22 2.92
N ALA A 83 11.58 -6.91 3.12
CA ALA A 83 11.97 -6.00 2.04
C ALA A 83 13.35 -6.36 1.45
N ARG A 84 14.30 -6.76 2.30
CA ARG A 84 15.63 -7.26 1.88
C ARG A 84 15.54 -8.55 1.08
N ALA A 85 14.75 -9.52 1.55
CA ALA A 85 14.52 -10.78 0.85
C ALA A 85 13.95 -10.54 -0.57
N ALA A 86 12.97 -9.63 -0.68
CA ALA A 86 12.38 -9.21 -1.94
C ALA A 86 13.31 -8.37 -2.86
N GLY A 87 14.53 -8.02 -2.41
CA GLY A 87 15.57 -7.44 -3.26
C GLY A 87 16.01 -6.01 -2.93
N LEU A 88 15.31 -5.32 -2.03
CA LEU A 88 15.64 -3.95 -1.66
C LEU A 88 16.89 -3.91 -0.77
N ASN A 89 17.93 -3.19 -1.19
CA ASN A 89 19.27 -3.13 -0.60
C ASN A 89 20.12 -4.40 -0.80
N LYS A 90 20.03 -5.08 -1.95
CA LYS A 90 20.97 -6.17 -2.33
C LYS A 90 22.38 -5.71 -2.77
N ASN A 91 22.78 -4.45 -2.50
CA ASN A 91 24.09 -3.93 -2.92
C ASN A 91 25.24 -4.31 -1.95
N GLU A 92 25.42 -5.60 -1.74
CA GLU A 92 26.73 -6.26 -1.60
C GLU A 92 26.56 -7.70 -2.09
N VAL A 93 27.59 -8.26 -2.73
CA VAL A 93 27.42 -9.28 -3.76
C VAL A 93 26.87 -10.61 -3.22
N VAL A 94 25.69 -11.01 -3.72
CA VAL A 94 25.29 -12.42 -3.82
C VAL A 94 24.55 -12.62 -5.14
N GLU A 95 24.92 -13.67 -5.87
CA GLU A 95 24.40 -13.94 -7.22
C GLU A 95 22.93 -14.38 -7.21
N ALA A 96 22.28 -14.29 -8.37
CA ALA A 96 20.84 -14.52 -8.49
C ALA A 96 20.51 -16.01 -8.65
N GLU A 97 19.66 -16.53 -7.75
CA GLU A 97 18.65 -17.53 -8.14
C GLU A 97 17.30 -16.82 -8.31
N ALA A 98 16.58 -17.18 -9.37
CA ALA A 98 15.31 -16.60 -9.74
C ALA A 98 14.30 -17.72 -10.05
N ALA A 99 13.41 -17.98 -9.09
CA ALA A 99 12.22 -18.81 -9.23
C ALA A 99 11.27 -18.45 -8.06
N GLU A 100 9.94 -18.50 -8.18
CA GLU A 100 9.07 -18.53 -9.36
C GLU A 100 7.73 -17.87 -8.96
N ALA A 101 6.86 -17.53 -9.92
CA ALA A 101 5.62 -16.83 -9.64
C ALA A 101 4.38 -17.75 -9.73
N GLU A 102 3.79 -18.11 -8.59
CA GLU A 102 2.47 -18.75 -8.55
C GLU A 102 1.64 -18.29 -7.33
N GLU A 103 0.48 -17.68 -7.59
CA GLU A 103 -0.69 -17.76 -6.69
C GLU A 103 -1.51 -18.98 -7.14
N PRO A 104 -1.97 -19.84 -6.21
CA PRO A 104 -3.20 -19.47 -5.49
C PRO A 104 -3.30 -19.87 -4.00
N ALA A 105 -4.21 -19.22 -3.29
CA ALA A 105 -4.72 -19.62 -1.97
C ALA A 105 -5.74 -20.78 -2.09
N PRO A 106 -6.00 -21.59 -1.03
CA PRO A 106 -6.72 -21.15 0.20
C PRO A 106 -5.82 -21.25 1.49
N THR A 107 -6.12 -21.76 2.70
CA THR A 107 -7.27 -22.47 3.33
C THR A 107 -7.27 -22.34 4.88
N GLU A 108 -8.37 -22.75 5.52
CA GLU A 108 -8.50 -23.15 6.94
C GLU A 108 -7.70 -24.44 7.27
N THR A 109 -7.42 -24.87 8.52
CA THR A 109 -7.67 -24.44 9.93
C THR A 109 -6.40 -24.83 10.77
N ALA A 110 -6.21 -24.69 12.09
CA ALA A 110 -7.09 -24.76 13.28
C ALA A 110 -6.46 -24.12 14.55
N LYS A 111 -7.12 -24.27 15.71
CA LYS A 111 -6.73 -23.74 17.04
C LYS A 111 -6.98 -24.80 18.13
N PRO A 112 -6.19 -24.88 19.22
CA PRO A 112 -6.65 -24.42 20.54
C PRO A 112 -5.53 -23.71 21.34
N GLY A 113 -5.72 -22.61 22.07
CA GLY A 113 -6.37 -22.54 23.40
C GLY A 113 -5.31 -22.06 24.45
N GLY A 114 -5.63 -21.34 25.55
CA GLY A 114 -6.88 -20.74 26.00
C GLY A 114 -6.73 -20.01 27.37
N LYS A 115 -7.85 -19.43 27.87
CA LYS A 115 -8.06 -18.81 29.22
C LYS A 115 -7.34 -17.45 29.46
N GLN A 116 -8.06 -16.31 29.56
CA GLN A 116 -8.87 -15.74 30.68
C GLN A 116 -8.01 -14.85 31.65
N LYS A 117 -8.46 -13.74 32.26
CA LYS A 117 -9.82 -13.17 32.48
C LYS A 117 -9.79 -11.67 32.92
N SER A 118 -10.97 -11.05 33.12
CA SER A 118 -11.26 -9.89 34.02
C SER A 118 -11.31 -8.43 33.42
N PRO A 119 -12.13 -7.47 33.97
CA PRO A 119 -13.25 -6.94 33.16
C PRO A 119 -13.75 -5.45 33.32
N LYS A 120 -14.72 -5.07 32.46
CA LYS A 120 -15.88 -4.11 32.66
C LYS A 120 -15.67 -2.59 32.94
N ALA A 121 -16.08 -1.75 31.97
CA ALA A 121 -17.13 -0.68 32.03
C ALA A 121 -17.32 -0.10 30.59
N LYS A 122 -18.50 0.05 29.95
CA LYS A 122 -19.66 0.96 30.20
C LYS A 122 -19.22 2.45 30.29
N THR A 123 -19.70 3.42 29.48
CA THR A 123 -21.07 3.66 28.95
C THR A 123 -21.11 4.61 27.71
N LYS A 124 -22.10 4.43 26.79
CA LYS A 124 -22.89 5.42 25.95
C LYS A 124 -22.39 6.89 25.84
N LYS A 125 -22.45 7.64 24.71
CA LYS A 125 -23.65 8.09 23.97
C LYS A 125 -23.26 9.11 22.84
N GLU A 126 -24.04 9.23 21.74
CA GLU A 126 -24.06 10.36 20.75
C GLU A 126 -22.76 10.72 19.96
N ALA A 127 -22.73 11.55 18.92
CA ALA A 127 -23.64 11.82 17.77
C ALA A 127 -22.88 12.60 16.65
N ALA A 128 -23.47 12.76 15.45
CA ALA A 128 -22.91 13.56 14.33
C ALA A 128 -23.17 15.08 14.50
N PRO A 129 -22.42 15.97 13.80
CA PRO A 129 -22.57 16.23 12.35
C PRO A 129 -21.28 15.89 11.55
N LYS A 130 -21.22 15.84 10.22
CA LYS A 130 -22.13 16.20 9.10
C LYS A 130 -22.11 17.65 8.57
N GLU A 131 -20.96 18.05 8.03
CA GLU A 131 -20.85 18.96 6.86
C GLU A 131 -20.12 18.18 5.74
N ALA A 132 -20.49 18.14 4.45
CA ALA A 132 -21.27 19.02 3.58
C ALA A 132 -20.45 20.14 2.91
N ASN A 133 -19.72 19.79 1.85
CA ASN A 133 -19.39 20.72 0.77
C ASN A 133 -19.56 20.02 -0.58
N ALA A 134 -20.21 20.67 -1.54
CA ALA A 134 -20.49 20.14 -2.87
C ALA A 134 -19.86 21.07 -3.93
N GLY A 135 -18.69 20.68 -4.45
CA GLY A 135 -17.97 21.41 -5.50
C GLY A 135 -18.06 20.72 -6.86
N GLN A 136 -18.91 21.25 -7.74
CA GLN A 136 -18.79 21.04 -9.19
C GLN A 136 -17.71 22.01 -9.73
N ALA A 137 -17.09 21.88 -10.91
CA ALA A 137 -17.21 20.93 -12.01
C ALA A 137 -15.87 20.87 -12.79
N SER A 138 -15.67 19.85 -13.65
CA SER A 138 -15.07 19.98 -15.01
C SER A 138 -14.67 18.61 -15.59
N PRO A 139 -15.32 18.10 -16.66
CA PRO A 139 -14.84 16.94 -17.40
C PRO A 139 -13.69 17.33 -18.36
N LYS A 140 -12.66 16.48 -18.47
CA LYS A 140 -11.61 16.64 -19.49
C LYS A 140 -12.14 16.18 -20.86
N PRO A 141 -11.94 16.93 -21.96
CA PRO A 141 -12.34 16.48 -23.29
C PRO A 141 -11.46 15.32 -23.76
N LYS A 142 -12.07 14.30 -24.38
CA LYS A 142 -11.36 13.36 -25.26
C LYS A 142 -11.93 13.42 -26.66
N ARG A 143 -11.05 13.83 -27.57
CA ARG A 143 -11.14 13.78 -29.03
C ARG A 143 -11.84 12.51 -29.53
N ALA A 144 -12.89 12.70 -30.32
CA ALA A 144 -13.48 11.68 -31.20
C ALA A 144 -13.33 12.16 -32.65
N GLU A 145 -13.28 11.23 -33.60
CA GLU A 145 -12.95 11.50 -35.00
C GLU A 145 -14.13 11.25 -35.94
N MET A 146 -14.04 11.89 -37.11
CA MET A 146 -14.50 11.39 -38.42
C MET A 146 -16.01 11.41 -38.76
N LYS A 147 -16.28 11.82 -40.03
CA LYS A 147 -17.44 11.48 -40.88
C LYS A 147 -18.78 12.18 -40.54
N ASP A 148 -19.61 12.58 -41.51
CA ASP A 148 -19.39 12.81 -42.96
C ASP A 148 -20.50 13.71 -43.53
N SER A 149 -20.48 13.97 -44.84
CA SER A 149 -21.61 14.49 -45.64
C SER A 149 -22.22 15.85 -45.27
N VAL A 150 -21.92 16.86 -46.08
CA VAL A 150 -22.82 17.99 -46.35
C VAL A 150 -23.20 17.95 -47.83
N GLU A 151 -24.48 17.72 -48.12
CA GLU A 151 -25.02 17.88 -49.48
C GLU A 151 -25.36 19.35 -49.75
N PRO A 152 -25.00 19.92 -50.92
CA PRO A 152 -25.45 21.26 -51.30
C PRO A 152 -26.87 21.19 -51.89
N VAL A 153 -27.84 21.83 -51.23
CA VAL A 153 -29.13 22.15 -51.86
C VAL A 153 -28.94 23.38 -52.75
N GLU A 154 -29.00 23.18 -54.07
CA GLU A 154 -29.11 24.29 -55.01
C GLU A 154 -30.55 24.85 -55.04
N ALA A 155 -30.66 26.17 -55.12
CA ALA A 155 -31.91 26.88 -55.40
C ALA A 155 -31.60 28.18 -56.15
N GLY A 156 -31.42 28.07 -57.47
CA GLY A 156 -31.47 29.22 -58.39
C GLY A 156 -32.88 29.37 -58.96
N GLY A 157 -33.33 30.62 -59.17
CA GLY A 157 -34.67 30.96 -59.65
C GLY A 157 -35.03 32.41 -59.34
#